data_AF-A0A5K1FAS5-F1
#
_entry.id   AF-A0A5K1FAS5-F1
#
_cell.length_a   1.000
_cell.length_b   1.000
_cell.length_c   1.000
_cell.angle_alpha   90.00
_cell.angle_beta   90.00
_cell.angle_gamma   90.00
#
_symmetry.space_group_name_H-M   'P 1'
#
loop_
_entity.id
_entity.type
_entity.pdbx_description
1 polymer ?
#
loop_
_entity_poly.entity_id
_entity_poly.type
_entity_poly.pdbx_seq_one_letter_code
_entity_poly.pdbx_strand_id
1 'polypeptide(L)'
;MQVDMGSERPRILLAASGSVAAIKFGALCHSFSEWAEVKAVVTKSSLHFIDKASVPSGISLYTDEDEWTSWKKIGDNVLHIELRKWADAMVVAPLSANSLAK
;
A
#
# COMPACT_ATOMS: atom_id res chain seq x y z
N MET A 1 -32.55 1.36 17.65
CA MET A 1 -32.02 0.96 16.33
C MET A 1 -30.58 0.55 16.54
N GLN A 2 -30.34 -0.75 16.61
CA GLN A 2 -29.00 -1.32 16.81
C GLN A 2 -28.33 -1.35 15.45
N VAL A 3 -27.29 -0.53 15.27
CA VAL A 3 -26.48 -0.55 14.05
C VAL A 3 -25.69 -1.85 14.10
N ASP A 4 -26.01 -2.77 13.19
CA ASP A 4 -25.23 -3.99 12.97
C ASP A 4 -23.87 -3.58 12.38
N MET A 5 -22.89 -3.37 13.25
CA MET A 5 -21.49 -3.18 12.85
C MET A 5 -20.92 -4.57 12.58
N GLY A 6 -21.23 -5.13 11.41
CA GLY A 6 -20.48 -6.27 10.87
C GLY A 6 -19.00 -5.87 10.87
N SER A 7 -18.23 -6.41 11.80
CA SER A 7 -16.83 -6.04 12.01
C SER A 7 -15.95 -6.69 10.94
N GLU A 8 -16.15 -6.31 9.67
CA GLU A 8 -15.19 -6.63 8.62
C GLU A 8 -13.89 -5.88 8.90
N ARG A 9 -12.74 -6.56 8.73
CA ARG A 9 -11.44 -5.94 8.96
C ARG A 9 -11.26 -4.81 7.94
N PRO A 10 -10.91 -3.58 8.36
CA PRO A 10 -10.75 -2.47 7.43
C PRO A 10 -9.63 -2.76 6.42
N ARG A 11 -9.84 -2.35 5.18
CA ARG A 11 -8.86 -2.50 4.09
C ARG A 11 -7.98 -1.26 4.03
N ILE A 12 -6.72 -1.43 4.43
CA ILE A 12 -5.75 -0.34 4.53
C ILE A 12 -4.69 -0.47 3.44
N LEU A 13 -4.53 0.60 2.67
CA LEU A 13 -3.44 0.74 1.71
C LEU A 13 -2.28 1.50 2.36
N LEU A 14 -1.18 0.80 2.62
CA LEU A 14 0.04 1.42 3.13
C LEU A 14 0.93 1.84 1.96
N ALA A 15 1.46 3.06 1.99
CA ALA A 15 2.35 3.56 0.97
C ALA A 15 3.66 4.08 1.55
N ALA A 16 4.77 3.80 0.87
CA ALA A 16 6.08 4.35 1.21
C ALA A 16 6.67 5.19 0.08
N SER A 17 7.21 6.34 0.44
CA SER A 17 7.95 7.22 -0.46
C SER A 17 9.45 7.30 -0.10
N GLY A 18 10.25 7.94 -0.94
CA GLY A 18 11.71 8.01 -0.82
C GLY A 18 12.21 8.81 0.39
N SER A 19 12.22 8.18 1.57
CA SER A 19 12.79 8.69 2.81
C SER A 19 13.48 7.55 3.56
N VAL A 20 14.56 7.86 4.30
CA VAL A 20 15.33 6.86 5.09
C VAL A 20 14.44 6.08 6.05
N ALA A 21 13.37 6.70 6.57
CA ALA A 21 12.41 6.05 7.46
C ALA A 21 11.68 4.84 6.82
N ALA A 22 11.74 4.69 5.49
CA ALA A 22 11.14 3.55 4.80
C ALA A 22 11.80 2.21 5.18
N ILE A 23 12.98 2.21 5.81
CA ILE A 23 13.58 1.01 6.42
C ILE A 23 12.65 0.35 7.47
N LYS A 24 11.72 1.12 8.07
CA LYS A 24 10.73 0.61 9.04
C LYS A 24 9.41 0.17 8.40
N PHE A 25 9.28 0.23 7.08
CA PHE A 25 8.01 -0.03 6.40
C PHE A 25 7.51 -1.47 6.61
N GLY A 26 8.40 -2.47 6.62
CA GLY A 26 8.02 -3.86 6.93
C GLY A 26 7.40 -4.02 8.32
N ALA A 27 7.95 -3.34 9.33
CA ALA A 27 7.40 -3.33 10.69
C ALA A 27 6.03 -2.65 10.77
N LEU A 28 5.83 -1.56 10.00
CA LEU A 28 4.52 -0.90 9.87
C LEU A 28 3.50 -1.84 9.24
N CYS A 29 3.85 -2.51 8.14
CA CYS A 29 3.02 -3.50 7.48
C CYS A 29 2.61 -4.64 8.43
N HIS A 30 3.54 -5.15 9.23
CA HIS A 30 3.26 -6.17 10.23
C HIS A 30 2.24 -5.69 11.28
N SER A 31 2.46 -4.51 11.85
CA SER A 31 1.56 -3.93 12.87
C SER A 31 0.14 -3.70 12.36
N PHE A 32 -0.04 -3.24 11.13
CA PHE A 32 -1.38 -3.08 10.55
C PHE A 32 -2.05 -4.42 10.26
N SER A 33 -1.29 -5.45 9.90
CA SER A 33 -1.84 -6.77 9.56
C SER A 33 -2.49 -7.50 10.74
N GLU A 34 -2.23 -7.05 11.98
CA GLU A 34 -2.87 -7.58 13.19
C GLU A 34 -4.36 -7.21 13.27
N TRP A 35 -4.80 -6.11 12.64
CA TRP A 35 -6.17 -5.62 12.75
C TRP A 35 -6.84 -5.26 11.41
N ALA A 36 -6.08 -5.10 10.33
CA ALA A 36 -6.56 -4.74 9.00
C ALA A 36 -6.21 -5.77 7.92
N GLU A 37 -6.92 -5.72 6.81
CA GLU A 37 -6.43 -6.27 5.53
C GLU A 37 -5.50 -5.25 4.90
N VAL A 38 -4.27 -5.65 4.57
CA VAL A 38 -3.22 -4.72 4.14
C VAL A 38 -2.78 -5.02 2.72
N LYS A 39 -2.71 -3.96 1.91
CA LYS A 39 -1.95 -3.90 0.66
C LYS A 39 -0.90 -2.81 0.77
N ALA A 40 0.22 -2.96 0.06
CA ALA A 40 1.32 -2.02 0.13
C ALA A 40 1.67 -1.47 -1.26
N VAL A 41 1.97 -0.16 -1.35
CA VAL A 41 2.48 0.49 -2.57
C VAL A 41 3.79 1.18 -2.24
N VAL A 42 4.78 1.05 -3.11
CA VAL A 42 6.10 1.64 -2.86
C VAL A 42 6.59 2.37 -4.10
N THR A 43 7.10 3.57 -3.89
CA THR A 43 7.78 4.32 -4.96
C THR A 43 9.14 3.73 -5.25
N LYS A 44 9.64 3.90 -6.48
CA LYS A 44 11.01 3.49 -6.85
C LYS A 44 12.09 3.99 -5.87
N SER A 45 12.01 5.23 -5.41
CA SER A 45 12.99 5.80 -4.47
C SER A 45 12.91 5.18 -3.06
N SER A 46 11.74 4.70 -2.63
CA SER A 46 11.61 4.03 -1.33
C SER A 46 12.27 2.64 -1.31
N LEU A 47 12.37 1.97 -2.46
CA LEU A 47 13.03 0.67 -2.61
C LEU A 47 14.55 0.72 -2.34
N HIS A 48 15.16 1.91 -2.28
CA HIS A 48 16.53 2.04 -1.80
C HIS A 48 16.70 1.72 -0.32
N PHE A 49 15.61 1.80 0.47
CA PHE A 49 15.64 1.64 1.92
C PHE A 49 14.81 0.44 2.40
N ILE A 50 13.84 -0.01 1.61
CA ILE A 50 12.98 -1.14 1.94
C ILE A 50 13.65 -2.44 1.53
N ASP A 51 13.93 -3.29 2.51
CA ASP A 51 14.16 -4.71 2.26
C ASP A 51 12.81 -5.39 1.98
N LYS A 52 12.61 -5.90 0.76
CA LYS A 52 11.37 -6.60 0.38
C LYS A 52 11.09 -7.82 1.26
N ALA A 53 12.12 -8.48 1.79
CA ALA A 53 11.96 -9.62 2.69
C ALA A 53 11.40 -9.21 4.08
N SER A 54 11.47 -7.92 4.43
CA SER A 54 10.89 -7.40 5.68
C SER A 54 9.37 -7.21 5.61
N VAL A 55 8.79 -7.20 4.41
CA VAL A 55 7.34 -7.10 4.22
C VAL A 55 6.71 -8.49 4.44
N PRO A 56 5.69 -8.63 5.31
CA PRO A 56 5.02 -9.90 5.54
C PRO A 56 4.55 -10.56 4.22
N SER A 57 4.79 -11.86 4.07
CA SER A 57 4.50 -12.62 2.84
C SER A 57 3.02 -12.63 2.44
N GLY A 58 2.10 -12.34 3.37
CA GLY A 58 0.67 -12.22 3.09
C GLY A 58 0.24 -10.87 2.49
N ILE A 59 1.15 -9.92 2.33
CA ILE A 59 0.85 -8.56 1.83
C ILE A 59 1.34 -8.43 0.39
N SER A 60 0.43 -8.06 -0.51
CA SER A 60 0.80 -7.69 -1.88
C SER A 60 1.51 -6.33 -1.88
N LEU A 61 2.74 -6.32 -2.40
CA LEU A 61 3.58 -5.14 -2.53
C LEU A 61 3.62 -4.68 -4.00
N TYR A 62 2.96 -3.57 -4.30
CA TYR A 62 2.84 -3.00 -5.64
C TYR A 62 3.87 -1.90 -5.89
N THR A 63 4.34 -1.85 -7.13
CA THR A 63 5.29 -0.88 -7.69
C THR A 63 4.70 -0.27 -8.96
N ASP A 64 5.35 0.75 -9.51
CA ASP A 64 4.92 1.39 -10.76
C ASP A 64 4.87 0.41 -11.95
N GLU A 65 5.70 -0.64 -11.95
CA GLU A 65 5.73 -1.66 -13.02
C GLU A 65 4.47 -2.56 -13.01
N ASP A 66 3.87 -2.76 -11.83
CA ASP A 66 2.70 -3.64 -11.68
C ASP A 66 1.45 -3.06 -12.36
N GLU A 67 1.40 -1.74 -12.53
CA GLU A 67 0.35 -1.03 -13.27
C GLU A 67 0.27 -1.54 -14.72
N TRP A 68 1.43 -1.68 -15.36
CA TRP A 68 1.55 -2.07 -16.78
C TRP A 68 1.48 -3.58 -17.00
N THR A 69 1.75 -4.38 -15.97
CA THR A 69 1.47 -5.83 -16.05
C THR A 69 -0.02 -6.14 -16.04
N SER A 70 -0.81 -5.30 -15.37
CA SER A 70 -2.26 -5.46 -15.19
C SER A 70 -3.07 -4.91 -16.37
N TRP A 71 -2.59 -3.83 -17.01
CA TRP A 71 -3.27 -3.16 -18.12
C TRP A 71 -2.60 -3.44 -19.47
N LYS A 72 -3.26 -4.19 -20.36
CA LYS A 72 -2.71 -4.54 -21.69
C LYS A 72 -3.56 -4.04 -22.86
N LYS A 73 -4.86 -3.86 -22.63
CA LYS A 73 -5.81 -3.34 -23.61
C LYS A 73 -6.87 -2.46 -22.95
N ILE A 74 -7.53 -1.66 -23.78
CA ILE A 74 -8.69 -0.87 -23.36
C ILE A 74 -9.75 -1.82 -22.79
N GLY A 75 -10.22 -1.51 -21.58
CA GLY A 75 -11.18 -2.32 -20.83
C GLY A 75 -10.56 -3.19 -19.74
N ASP A 76 -9.23 -3.34 -19.70
CA ASP A 76 -8.56 -4.00 -18.58
C ASP A 76 -8.59 -3.12 -17.32
N ASN A 77 -8.52 -3.75 -16.16
CA ASN A 77 -8.47 -3.07 -14.88
C ASN A 77 -7.21 -2.20 -14.77
N VAL A 78 -7.39 -0.97 -14.30
CA VAL A 78 -6.31 -0.01 -14.06
C VAL A 78 -5.96 -0.09 -12.57
N LEU A 79 -4.74 -0.53 -12.25
CA LEU A 79 -4.38 -0.95 -10.89
C LEU A 79 -4.59 0.17 -9.86
N HIS A 80 -4.13 1.40 -10.11
CA HIS A 80 -4.35 2.50 -9.17
C HIS A 80 -5.83 2.82 -8.94
N ILE A 81 -6.70 2.60 -9.94
CA ILE A 81 -8.16 2.75 -9.79
C ILE A 81 -8.72 1.64 -8.89
N GLU A 82 -8.29 0.40 -9.09
CA GLU A 82 -8.74 -0.73 -8.29
C GLU A 82 -8.25 -0.67 -6.84
N LEU A 83 -7.01 -0.23 -6.61
CA LEU A 83 -6.50 0.01 -5.26
C LEU A 83 -7.28 1.12 -4.54
N ARG A 84 -7.63 2.21 -5.24
CA ARG A 84 -8.47 3.28 -4.71
C ARG A 84 -9.87 2.79 -4.34
N LYS A 85 -10.49 1.95 -5.17
CA LYS A 85 -11.82 1.38 -4.88
C LYS A 85 -11.78 0.37 -3.73
N TRP A 86 -10.67 -0.36 -3.59
CA TRP A 86 -10.49 -1.40 -2.58
C TRP A 86 -10.22 -0.83 -1.19
N ALA A 87 -9.44 0.26 -1.09
CA ALA A 87 -8.99 0.79 0.19
C ALA A 87 -10.10 1.60 0.89
N ASP A 88 -10.39 1.25 2.14
CA ASP A 88 -11.25 2.06 3.01
C ASP A 88 -10.47 3.28 3.54
N ALA A 89 -9.14 3.14 3.70
CA ALA A 89 -8.22 4.23 3.99
C ALA A 89 -6.81 3.99 3.41
N MET A 90 -6.07 5.08 3.22
CA MET A 90 -4.67 5.04 2.77
C MET A 90 -3.77 5.78 3.77
N VAL A 91 -2.60 5.21 4.06
CA VAL A 91 -1.58 5.81 4.92
C VAL A 91 -0.27 5.91 4.15
N VAL A 92 0.28 7.12 4.02
CA VAL A 92 1.60 7.34 3.43
C VAL A 92 2.63 7.53 4.54
N ALA A 93 3.42 6.48 4.81
CA ALA A 93 4.39 6.47 5.90
C ALA A 93 5.63 5.63 5.52
N PRO A 94 6.76 6.27 5.17
CA PRO A 94 7.00 7.72 5.21
C PRO A 94 6.45 8.47 3.99
N LEU A 95 6.13 9.76 4.21
CA LEU A 95 5.90 10.77 3.17
C LEU A 95 7.16 11.65 3.04
N SER A 96 7.82 11.61 1.89
CA SER A 96 9.00 12.41 1.56
C SER A 96 8.57 13.80 1.09
N ALA A 97 9.45 14.79 1.21
CA ALA A 97 9.19 16.14 0.74
C ALA A 97 8.82 16.19 -0.77
N ASN A 98 9.48 15.36 -1.59
CA ASN A 98 9.18 15.27 -3.01
C ASN A 98 7.79 14.70 -3.29
N SER A 99 7.35 13.68 -2.55
CA SER A 99 5.99 13.14 -2.73
C SER A 99 4.92 14.03 -2.11
N LEU A 100 5.25 14.81 -1.08
CA LEU A 100 4.35 15.83 -0.51
C LEU A 100 4.08 16.98 -1.49
N ALA A 101 5.09 17.35 -2.30
CA ALA A 101 5.00 18.46 -3.24
C ALA A 101 4.29 18.12 -4.58
N LYS A 102 3.98 16.85 -4.83
CA LYS A 102 3.32 16.36 -6.04
C LYS A 102 1.83 16.19 -5.80
#